data_AF-A0A1Y4TE29-F1
#
_entry.id   AF-A0A1Y4TE29-F1
#
_cell.length_a   1.000
_cell.length_b   1.000
_cell.length_c   1.000
_cell.angle_alpha   90.00
_cell.angle_beta   90.00
_cell.angle_gamma   90.00
#
_symmetry.space_group_name_H-M   'P 1'
#
loop_
_entity.id
_entity.type
_entity.pdbx_description
1 polymer ?
#
loop_
_entity_poly.entity_id
_entity_poly.type
_entity_poly.pdbx_seq_one_letter_code
_entity_poly.pdbx_strand_id
1 'polypeptide(L)'
;MLQLCEPAVQPRRLSAEEFCMLARREASSLYRPRSEVLRMLAVGQAFGVCGPRGEPLAAMIELPLTADVEAAAALRQFLGRQGLGRGSVLAPPVGDRSLLPELLGAALVPACRHAGAGPVWAVLESTPDAEDLLPAYLDAGLVLRALRPLNGLSPCWLFSRVPGMNRAEPVWVPLADRARLAALLSRGWSAVGSETTAGVTTLALCPV
;
A
#
# COMPACT_ATOMS: atom_id res chain seq x y z
N MET A 1 23.22 26.17 11.70
CA MET A 1 22.15 25.56 10.88
C MET A 1 22.61 24.13 10.58
N LEU A 2 22.19 23.16 11.39
CA LEU A 2 22.57 21.77 11.18
C LEU A 2 21.77 21.27 9.98
N GLN A 3 22.46 21.04 8.86
CA GLN A 3 21.92 20.33 7.71
C GLN A 3 21.64 18.91 8.21
N LEU A 4 20.38 18.62 8.55
CA LEU A 4 19.91 17.26 8.84
C LEU A 4 20.24 16.44 7.58
N CYS A 5 21.28 15.62 7.66
CA CYS A 5 21.58 14.65 6.60
C CYS A 5 20.33 13.81 6.41
N GLU A 6 19.68 13.93 5.25
CA GLU A 6 18.74 12.92 4.80
C GLU A 6 19.46 11.57 4.91
N PRO A 7 18.84 10.55 5.56
CA PRO A 7 19.46 9.25 5.62
C PRO A 7 19.69 8.81 4.18
N ALA A 8 20.96 8.54 3.84
CA ALA A 8 21.33 8.09 2.50
C ALA A 8 20.81 6.67 2.30
N VAL A 9 19.51 6.55 2.03
CA VAL A 9 18.83 5.30 1.75
C VAL A 9 18.92 4.98 0.26
N GLN A 10 19.06 3.71 -0.05
CA GLN A 10 19.24 3.24 -1.42
C GLN A 10 18.10 2.30 -1.80
N PRO A 11 17.30 2.63 -2.83
CA PRO A 11 16.26 1.74 -3.31
C PRO A 11 16.88 0.54 -4.04
N ARG A 12 16.47 -0.68 -3.67
CA ARG A 12 16.88 -1.90 -4.40
C ARG A 12 15.86 -3.03 -4.29
N ARG A 13 16.07 -4.06 -5.10
CA ARG A 13 15.40 -5.35 -4.93
C ARG A 13 16.04 -6.12 -3.78
N LEU A 14 15.22 -6.67 -2.89
CA LEU A 14 15.65 -7.55 -1.80
C LEU A 14 15.55 -9.02 -2.21
N SER A 15 16.40 -9.85 -1.61
CA SER A 15 16.28 -11.29 -1.68
C SER A 15 15.09 -11.77 -0.82
N ALA A 16 14.64 -13.00 -1.06
CA ALA A 16 13.60 -13.62 -0.24
C ALA A 16 14.03 -13.74 1.23
N GLU A 17 15.31 -13.97 1.50
CA GLU A 17 15.85 -14.07 2.86
C GLU A 17 15.84 -12.72 3.57
N GLU A 18 16.29 -11.67 2.90
CA GLU A 18 16.30 -10.30 3.43
C GLU A 18 14.89 -9.82 3.74
N PHE A 19 13.94 -10.06 2.83
CA PHE A 19 12.54 -9.74 3.07
C PHE A 19 11.97 -10.53 4.26
N CYS A 20 12.21 -11.85 4.31
CA CYS A 20 11.75 -12.67 5.43
C CYS A 20 12.35 -12.23 6.77
N MET A 21 13.59 -11.73 6.80
CA MET A 21 14.20 -11.20 8.01
C MET A 21 13.50 -9.93 8.52
N LEU A 22 13.13 -9.02 7.62
CA LEU A 22 12.32 -7.84 7.97
C LEU A 22 10.92 -8.25 8.44
N ALA A 23 10.22 -9.07 7.66
CA ALA A 23 8.83 -9.45 7.91
C ALA A 23 8.62 -10.27 9.20
N ARG A 24 9.67 -10.92 9.74
CA ARG A 24 9.59 -11.65 11.03
C ARG A 24 9.16 -10.76 12.20
N ARG A 25 9.46 -9.46 12.13
CA ARG A 25 9.14 -8.49 13.19
C ARG A 25 7.75 -7.88 13.02
N GLU A 26 7.07 -8.18 11.92
CA GLU A 26 5.76 -7.62 11.60
C GLU A 26 4.61 -8.51 12.03
N ALA A 27 3.52 -7.86 12.45
CA ALA A 27 2.27 -8.51 12.84
C ALA A 27 1.27 -8.66 11.68
N SER A 28 1.62 -8.19 10.48
CA SER A 28 0.74 -8.20 9.31
C SER A 28 0.22 -9.60 9.01
N SER A 29 -1.10 -9.74 8.96
CA SER A 29 -1.79 -10.98 8.61
C SER A 29 -1.51 -11.39 7.16
N LEU A 30 -1.24 -10.43 6.26
CA LEU A 30 -0.83 -10.73 4.87
C LEU A 30 0.53 -11.43 4.78
N TYR A 31 1.39 -11.30 5.78
CA TYR A 31 2.67 -12.00 5.84
C TYR A 31 2.64 -13.28 6.68
N ARG A 32 1.45 -13.87 6.81
CA ARG A 32 1.21 -15.15 7.49
C ARG A 32 0.25 -16.02 6.66
N PRO A 33 0.45 -17.36 6.65
CA PRO A 33 1.60 -18.09 7.16
C PRO A 33 2.88 -17.84 6.33
N ARG A 34 4.05 -18.23 6.84
CA ARG A 34 5.34 -18.08 6.12
C ARG A 34 5.32 -18.72 4.72
N SER A 35 4.59 -19.82 4.54
CA SER A 35 4.42 -20.46 3.24
C SER A 35 3.78 -19.53 2.21
N GLU A 36 2.82 -18.70 2.63
CA GLU A 36 2.21 -17.71 1.73
C GLU A 36 3.20 -16.64 1.30
N VAL A 37 4.00 -16.13 2.25
CA VAL A 37 5.06 -15.17 1.94
C VAL A 37 6.06 -15.73 0.92
N LEU A 38 6.43 -17.01 1.05
CA LEU A 38 7.31 -17.66 0.08
C LEU A 38 6.64 -17.82 -1.30
N ARG A 39 5.34 -18.12 -1.36
CA ARG A 39 4.59 -18.13 -2.63
C ARG A 39 4.57 -16.74 -3.27
N MET A 40 4.30 -15.70 -2.47
CA MET A 40 4.35 -14.31 -2.91
C MET A 40 5.73 -13.95 -3.46
N LEU A 41 6.81 -14.30 -2.77
CA LEU A 41 8.18 -14.01 -3.21
C LEU A 41 8.62 -14.84 -4.44
N ALA A 42 7.99 -15.99 -4.69
CA ALA A 42 8.27 -16.80 -5.88
C ALA A 42 7.71 -16.19 -7.18
N VAL A 43 6.61 -15.44 -7.08
CA VAL A 43 5.91 -14.83 -8.24
C VAL A 43 5.99 -13.31 -8.28
N GLY A 44 6.29 -12.68 -7.15
CA GLY A 44 6.40 -11.24 -6.97
C GLY A 44 7.84 -10.76 -6.85
N GLN A 45 7.99 -9.48 -6.52
CA GLN A 45 9.28 -8.81 -6.34
C GLN A 45 9.27 -8.05 -5.02
N ALA A 46 10.29 -8.24 -4.17
CA ALA A 46 10.47 -7.45 -2.96
C ALA A 46 11.27 -6.19 -3.28
N PHE A 47 10.64 -5.02 -3.22
CA PHE A 47 11.33 -3.73 -3.28
C PHE A 47 11.61 -3.26 -1.87
N GLY A 48 12.79 -2.70 -1.65
CA GLY A 48 13.18 -2.20 -0.35
C GLY A 48 14.06 -0.98 -0.43
N VAL A 49 14.22 -0.35 0.72
CA VAL A 49 15.15 0.73 0.99
C VAL A 49 16.21 0.22 1.95
N CYS A 50 17.47 0.44 1.59
CA CYS A 50 18.62 -0.01 2.35
C CYS A 50 19.36 1.17 2.96
N GLY A 51 19.94 0.96 4.14
CA GLY A 51 20.81 1.94 4.77
C GLY A 51 22.18 2.05 4.07
N PRO A 52 23.06 2.92 4.57
CA PRO A 52 24.35 3.20 3.95
C PRO A 52 25.29 1.99 3.84
N ARG A 53 25.09 0.94 4.65
CA ARG A 53 25.89 -0.30 4.61
C ARG A 53 25.20 -1.41 3.79
N GLY A 54 24.10 -1.09 3.10
CA GLY A 54 23.32 -2.04 2.31
C GLY A 54 22.35 -2.90 3.12
N GLU A 55 22.22 -2.64 4.42
CA GLU A 55 21.29 -3.33 5.30
C GLU A 55 19.84 -3.00 4.92
N PRO A 56 18.94 -4.00 4.79
CA PRO A 56 17.54 -3.74 4.49
C PRO A 56 16.86 -3.07 5.69
N LEU A 57 16.22 -1.91 5.47
CA LEU A 57 15.54 -1.13 6.52
C LEU A 57 14.03 -1.24 6.42
N ALA A 58 13.49 -1.16 5.21
CA ALA A 58 12.06 -1.37 4.94
C ALA A 58 11.85 -2.00 3.57
N ALA A 59 10.73 -2.69 3.39
CA ALA A 59 10.39 -3.36 2.14
C ALA A 59 8.89 -3.56 1.94
N MET A 60 8.50 -3.85 0.70
CA MET A 60 7.17 -4.36 0.35
C MET A 60 7.25 -5.29 -0.85
N ILE A 61 6.28 -6.20 -0.97
CA ILE A 61 6.17 -7.09 -2.12
C ILE A 61 5.25 -6.45 -3.16
N GLU A 62 5.73 -6.34 -4.39
CA GLU A 62 4.90 -6.19 -5.57
C GLU A 62 4.50 -7.58 -6.10
N LEU A 63 3.21 -7.79 -6.32
CA LEU A 63 2.66 -9.00 -6.94
C LEU A 63 1.98 -8.65 -8.26
N PRO A 64 2.13 -9.49 -9.31
CA PRO A 64 1.23 -9.43 -10.45
C PRO A 64 -0.21 -9.63 -9.97
N LEU A 65 -1.13 -8.80 -10.45
CA LEU A 65 -2.56 -8.93 -10.12
C LEU A 65 -3.10 -10.29 -10.56
N THR A 66 -2.49 -10.96 -11.53
CA THR A 66 -2.86 -12.30 -12.01
C THR A 66 -2.26 -13.45 -11.20
N ALA A 67 -1.40 -13.18 -10.22
CA ALA A 67 -0.71 -14.22 -9.45
C ALA A 67 -1.70 -15.07 -8.63
N ASP A 68 -1.45 -16.38 -8.56
CA ASP A 68 -2.26 -17.31 -7.77
C ASP A 68 -1.79 -17.34 -6.31
N VAL A 69 -1.94 -16.20 -5.65
CA VAL A 69 -1.67 -15.97 -4.22
C VAL A 69 -2.86 -15.27 -3.59
N GLU A 70 -3.07 -15.45 -2.29
CA GLU A 70 -4.29 -15.09 -1.58
C GLU A 70 -4.61 -13.59 -1.71
N ALA A 71 -3.61 -12.73 -1.49
CA ALA A 71 -3.78 -11.27 -1.58
C ALA A 71 -4.21 -10.82 -2.99
N ALA A 72 -3.57 -11.34 -4.03
CA ALA A 72 -3.90 -10.99 -5.42
C ALA A 72 -5.26 -11.58 -5.84
N ALA A 73 -5.55 -12.83 -5.45
CA ALA A 73 -6.83 -13.48 -5.74
C ALA A 73 -8.01 -12.78 -5.06
N ALA A 74 -7.87 -12.42 -3.79
CA ALA A 74 -8.90 -11.68 -3.06
C ALA A 74 -9.17 -10.30 -3.69
N LEU A 75 -8.11 -9.61 -4.14
CA LEU A 75 -8.27 -8.35 -4.84
C LEU A 75 -8.91 -8.53 -6.23
N ARG A 76 -8.54 -9.56 -7.00
CA ARG A 76 -9.24 -9.85 -8.27
C ARG A 76 -10.72 -10.12 -8.06
N GLN A 77 -11.08 -10.87 -7.03
CA GLN A 77 -12.48 -11.14 -6.69
C GLN A 77 -13.24 -9.84 -6.37
N PHE A 78 -12.59 -8.89 -5.68
CA PHE A 78 -13.14 -7.56 -5.45
C PHE A 78 -13.36 -6.78 -6.76
N LEU A 79 -12.37 -6.76 -7.63
CA LEU A 79 -12.40 -5.98 -8.88
C LEU A 79 -13.31 -6.59 -9.96
N GLY A 80 -13.71 -7.85 -9.81
CA GLY A 80 -14.52 -8.56 -10.79
C GLY A 80 -13.87 -8.56 -12.17
N ARG A 81 -14.61 -8.14 -13.20
CA ARG A 81 -14.11 -8.09 -14.59
C ARG A 81 -12.90 -7.17 -14.77
N GLN A 82 -12.77 -6.13 -13.94
CA GLN A 82 -11.64 -5.19 -13.97
C GLN A 82 -10.36 -5.82 -13.39
N GLY A 83 -10.46 -6.95 -12.67
CA GLY A 83 -9.34 -7.68 -12.11
C GLY A 83 -8.79 -8.81 -13.01
N LEU A 84 -9.34 -9.00 -14.21
CA LEU A 84 -8.98 -10.12 -15.10
C LEU A 84 -7.77 -9.82 -16.02
N GLY A 85 -7.26 -8.58 -15.99
CA GLY A 85 -6.16 -8.13 -16.84
C GLY A 85 -4.80 -8.12 -16.15
N ARG A 86 -3.79 -7.64 -16.89
CA ARG A 86 -2.49 -7.26 -16.32
C ARG A 86 -2.71 -6.18 -15.27
N GLY A 87 -1.85 -6.15 -14.25
CA GLY A 87 -1.89 -5.18 -13.15
C GLY A 87 -0.89 -5.57 -12.07
N SER A 88 -0.70 -4.70 -11.09
CA SER A 88 0.20 -4.94 -9.96
C SER A 88 -0.49 -4.61 -8.64
N VAL A 89 -0.09 -5.32 -7.59
CA VAL A 89 -0.56 -5.11 -6.21
C VAL A 89 0.67 -4.96 -5.31
N LEU A 90 0.75 -3.83 -4.62
CA LEU A 90 1.72 -3.62 -3.54
C LEU A 90 1.11 -4.14 -2.23
N ALA A 91 1.77 -5.12 -1.61
CA ALA A 91 1.45 -5.60 -0.28
C ALA A 91 1.86 -4.57 0.81
N PRO A 92 1.38 -4.70 2.05
CA PRO A 92 1.73 -3.79 3.14
C PRO A 92 3.25 -3.67 3.36
N PRO A 93 3.78 -2.53 3.84
CA PRO A 93 5.21 -2.40 4.11
C PRO A 93 5.62 -3.23 5.32
N VAL A 94 6.90 -3.59 5.39
CA VAL A 94 7.57 -4.19 6.54
C VAL A 94 8.81 -3.38 6.90
N GLY A 95 9.18 -3.32 8.18
CA GLY A 95 10.39 -2.64 8.66
C GLY A 95 10.14 -1.21 9.09
N ASP A 96 11.12 -0.33 8.87
CA ASP A 96 11.06 1.07 9.31
C ASP A 96 9.98 1.86 8.57
N ARG A 97 8.89 2.15 9.28
CA ARG A 97 7.72 2.86 8.77
C ARG A 97 8.01 4.32 8.40
N SER A 98 9.03 4.94 9.00
CA SER A 98 9.41 6.31 8.67
C SER A 98 9.95 6.44 7.25
N LEU A 99 10.42 5.33 6.67
CA LEU A 99 10.95 5.26 5.29
C LEU A 99 9.89 4.89 4.25
N LEU A 100 8.60 4.92 4.63
CA LEU A 100 7.51 4.59 3.70
C LEU A 100 7.47 5.50 2.46
N PRO A 101 7.69 6.83 2.54
CA PRO A 101 7.71 7.68 1.34
C PRO A 101 8.77 7.23 0.32
N GLU A 102 9.99 6.93 0.77
CA GLU A 102 11.09 6.45 -0.07
C GLU A 102 10.80 5.05 -0.61
N LEU A 103 10.21 4.18 0.21
CA LEU A 103 9.80 2.84 -0.21
C LEU A 103 8.70 2.88 -1.28
N LEU A 104 7.68 3.73 -1.12
CA LEU A 104 6.62 3.92 -2.12
C LEU A 104 7.20 4.48 -3.42
N GLY A 105 8.13 5.44 -3.33
CA GLY A 105 8.87 5.93 -4.50
C GLY A 105 9.63 4.82 -5.23
N ALA A 106 10.29 3.94 -4.48
CA ALA A 106 11.05 2.81 -5.01
C ALA A 106 10.16 1.72 -5.66
N ALA A 107 8.97 1.47 -5.08
CA ALA A 107 8.09 0.37 -5.48
C ALA A 107 7.08 0.76 -6.57
N LEU A 108 6.55 1.98 -6.55
CA LEU A 108 5.50 2.41 -7.48
C LEU A 108 5.98 2.55 -8.92
N VAL A 109 7.20 3.04 -9.15
CA VAL A 109 7.72 3.21 -10.52
C VAL A 109 7.88 1.86 -11.23
N PRO A 110 8.51 0.83 -10.63
CA PRO A 110 8.49 -0.53 -11.18
C PRO A 110 7.07 -1.10 -11.33
N ALA A 111 6.21 -0.97 -10.32
CA ALA A 111 4.85 -1.52 -10.37
C ALA A 111 4.04 -0.94 -11.55
N CYS A 112 4.13 0.37 -11.80
CA CYS A 112 3.51 1.00 -12.96
C CYS A 112 4.06 0.45 -14.28
N ARG A 113 5.38 0.23 -14.40
CA ARG A 113 5.97 -0.38 -15.60
C ARG A 113 5.51 -1.82 -15.83
N HIS A 114 5.45 -2.62 -14.77
CA HIS A 114 5.03 -4.02 -14.86
C HIS A 114 3.53 -4.15 -15.18
N ALA A 115 2.70 -3.29 -14.58
CA ALA A 115 1.28 -3.20 -14.86
C ALA A 115 0.99 -2.72 -16.29
N GLY A 116 1.82 -1.83 -16.84
CA GLY A 116 1.60 -1.22 -18.15
C GLY A 116 0.33 -0.34 -18.12
N ALA A 117 -0.64 -0.67 -18.97
CA ALA A 117 -1.97 -0.04 -18.93
C ALA A 117 -2.92 -0.64 -17.88
N GLY A 118 -2.48 -1.69 -17.17
CA GLY A 118 -3.20 -2.31 -16.08
C GLY A 118 -3.24 -1.46 -14.81
N PRO A 119 -4.14 -1.76 -13.86
CA PRO A 119 -4.22 -1.01 -12.63
C PRO A 119 -3.05 -1.36 -11.69
N VAL A 120 -2.62 -0.35 -10.92
CA VAL A 120 -1.72 -0.54 -9.77
C VAL A 120 -2.53 -0.30 -8.51
N TRP A 121 -2.59 -1.32 -7.67
CA TRP A 121 -3.24 -1.28 -6.37
C TRP A 121 -2.22 -1.38 -5.25
N ALA A 122 -2.59 -0.91 -4.07
CA ALA A 122 -1.83 -1.15 -2.85
C ALA A 122 -2.78 -1.52 -1.71
N VAL A 123 -2.30 -2.39 -0.83
CA VAL A 123 -3.06 -2.92 0.31
C VAL A 123 -2.35 -2.50 1.59
N LEU A 124 -3.12 -2.02 2.54
CA LEU A 124 -2.67 -1.70 3.89
C LEU A 124 -3.68 -2.28 4.88
N GLU A 125 -3.22 -2.98 5.91
CA GLU A 125 -4.15 -3.47 6.93
C GLU A 125 -4.77 -2.30 7.69
N SER A 126 -6.05 -2.43 8.03
CA SER A 126 -6.81 -1.44 8.79
C SER A 126 -6.62 -1.66 10.29
N THR A 127 -5.37 -1.64 10.73
CA THR A 127 -5.01 -1.63 12.16
C THR A 127 -4.68 -0.20 12.59
N PRO A 128 -4.88 0.17 13.87
CA PRO A 128 -4.53 1.51 14.36
C PRO A 128 -3.08 1.89 14.03
N ASP A 129 -2.16 0.96 14.23
CA ASP A 129 -0.73 1.10 13.95
C ASP A 129 -0.40 1.36 12.47
N ALA A 130 -1.15 0.74 11.55
CA ALA A 130 -0.92 0.88 10.12
C ALA A 130 -1.61 2.13 9.55
N GLU A 131 -2.61 2.65 10.23
CA GLU A 131 -3.38 3.81 9.77
C GLU A 131 -2.62 5.12 9.79
N ASP A 132 -1.59 5.24 10.62
CA ASP A 132 -0.66 6.36 10.58
C ASP A 132 0.08 6.45 9.23
N LEU A 133 0.07 5.38 8.44
CA LEU A 133 0.68 5.31 7.11
C LEU A 133 -0.23 5.81 5.99
N LEU A 134 -1.55 5.95 6.23
CA LEU A 134 -2.52 6.40 5.21
C LEU A 134 -2.09 7.69 4.49
N PRO A 135 -1.63 8.75 5.18
CA PRO A 135 -1.19 9.98 4.52
C PRO A 135 -0.07 9.75 3.49
N ALA A 136 0.93 8.93 3.83
CA ALA A 136 2.05 8.65 2.92
C ALA A 136 1.60 7.96 1.63
N TYR A 137 0.58 7.08 1.68
CA TYR A 137 -0.01 6.49 0.48
C TYR A 137 -0.70 7.54 -0.39
N LEU A 138 -1.43 8.48 0.22
CA LEU A 138 -2.14 9.56 -0.48
C LEU A 138 -1.15 10.55 -1.10
N ASP A 139 -0.10 10.91 -0.39
CA ASP A 139 0.98 11.80 -0.85
C ASP A 139 1.79 11.18 -2.00
N ALA A 140 1.94 9.84 -2.00
CA ALA A 140 2.50 9.10 -3.13
C ALA A 140 1.57 9.07 -4.37
N GLY A 141 0.41 9.72 -4.31
CA GLY A 141 -0.55 9.85 -5.39
C GLY A 141 -1.45 8.63 -5.56
N LEU A 142 -1.49 7.73 -4.59
CA LEU A 142 -2.54 6.72 -4.55
C LEU A 142 -3.82 7.32 -3.99
N VAL A 143 -4.96 6.77 -4.36
CA VAL A 143 -6.26 7.17 -3.81
C VAL A 143 -6.88 6.01 -3.07
N LEU A 144 -7.47 6.28 -1.90
CA LEU A 144 -8.16 5.25 -1.13
C LEU A 144 -9.52 4.96 -1.78
N ARG A 145 -9.78 3.72 -2.18
CA ARG A 145 -10.99 3.30 -2.90
C ARG A 145 -11.94 2.45 -2.07
N ALA A 146 -11.44 1.74 -1.06
CA ALA A 146 -12.27 0.85 -0.26
C ALA A 146 -11.65 0.58 1.11
N LEU A 147 -12.55 0.27 2.06
CA LEU A 147 -12.25 -0.34 3.35
C LEU A 147 -13.03 -1.64 3.44
N ARG A 148 -12.37 -2.78 3.38
CA ARG A 148 -13.04 -4.09 3.47
C ARG A 148 -12.08 -5.23 3.77
N PRO A 149 -12.56 -6.36 4.30
CA PRO A 149 -11.76 -7.58 4.35
C PRO A 149 -11.47 -8.09 2.92
N LEU A 150 -10.24 -8.55 2.72
CA LEU A 150 -9.84 -9.45 1.63
C LEU A 150 -9.93 -10.89 2.18
N ASN A 151 -10.42 -11.88 1.43
CA ASN A 151 -10.73 -13.24 1.94
C ASN A 151 -9.72 -13.74 2.99
N GLY A 152 -10.20 -14.01 4.22
CA GLY A 152 -9.37 -14.53 5.31
C GLY A 152 -8.45 -13.52 6.02
N LEU A 153 -8.26 -12.33 5.45
CA LEU A 153 -7.41 -11.27 5.98
C LEU A 153 -8.22 -10.27 6.83
N SER A 154 -7.51 -9.58 7.72
CA SER A 154 -8.02 -8.42 8.43
C SER A 154 -8.63 -7.39 7.46
N PRO A 155 -9.57 -6.54 7.89
CA PRO A 155 -10.02 -5.41 7.09
C PRO A 155 -8.83 -4.63 6.53
N CYS A 156 -8.87 -4.31 5.24
CA CYS A 156 -7.80 -3.64 4.53
C CYS A 156 -8.30 -2.33 3.91
N TRP A 157 -7.44 -1.33 3.97
CA TRP A 157 -7.50 -0.14 3.14
C TRP A 157 -6.94 -0.47 1.76
N LEU A 158 -7.74 -0.27 0.73
CA LEU A 158 -7.38 -0.55 -0.65
C LEU A 158 -7.17 0.75 -1.40
N PHE A 159 -5.95 0.94 -1.89
CA PHE A 159 -5.58 2.10 -2.67
C PHE A 159 -5.40 1.73 -4.14
N SER A 160 -5.69 2.66 -5.02
CA SER A 160 -5.41 2.53 -6.45
C SER A 160 -4.65 3.74 -6.95
N ARG A 161 -3.76 3.55 -7.93
CA ARG A 161 -3.24 4.66 -8.73
C ARG A 161 -4.31 5.06 -9.76
N VAL A 162 -4.76 6.30 -9.73
CA VAL A 162 -5.70 6.85 -10.72
C VAL A 162 -5.08 8.09 -11.36
N PRO A 163 -4.55 7.96 -12.58
CA PRO A 163 -4.02 9.11 -13.32
C PRO A 163 -5.14 10.14 -13.60
N GLY A 164 -4.84 11.42 -13.38
CA GLY A 164 -5.72 12.51 -13.85
C GLY A 164 -7.06 12.65 -13.11
N MET A 165 -7.18 12.19 -11.86
CA MET A 165 -8.39 12.37 -11.08
C MET A 165 -8.73 13.85 -10.89
N ASN A 166 -9.93 14.26 -11.31
CA ASN A 166 -10.41 15.61 -11.11
C ASN A 166 -10.80 15.81 -9.65
N ARG A 167 -10.15 16.74 -8.96
CA ARG A 167 -10.43 17.06 -7.56
C ARG A 167 -11.60 18.05 -7.50
N ALA A 168 -12.82 17.51 -7.49
CA ALA A 168 -13.98 18.27 -7.04
C ALA A 168 -13.78 18.75 -5.59
N GLU A 169 -14.58 19.71 -5.13
CA GLU A 169 -14.53 20.17 -3.74
C GLU A 169 -14.71 18.96 -2.79
N PRO A 170 -13.72 18.67 -1.91
CA PRO A 170 -13.73 17.47 -1.12
C PRO A 170 -14.65 17.60 0.11
N VAL A 171 -15.22 16.47 0.52
CA VAL A 171 -15.81 16.33 1.85
C VAL A 171 -14.74 15.78 2.79
N TRP A 172 -14.47 16.52 3.87
CA TRP A 172 -13.51 16.10 4.90
C TRP A 172 -14.18 15.20 5.92
N VAL A 173 -13.62 14.01 6.12
CA VAL A 173 -14.14 13.00 7.05
C VAL A 173 -13.02 12.53 7.99
N PRO A 174 -13.19 12.61 9.31
CA PRO A 174 -12.23 12.07 10.26
C PRO A 174 -12.01 10.57 10.05
N LEU A 175 -10.77 10.11 10.17
CA LEU A 175 -10.42 8.69 10.05
C LEU A 175 -11.13 7.82 11.11
N ALA A 176 -11.43 8.41 12.27
CA ALA A 176 -12.20 7.77 13.33
C ALA A 176 -13.67 7.49 12.94
N ASP A 177 -14.25 8.24 11.99
CA ASP A 177 -15.62 8.03 11.51
C ASP A 177 -15.68 6.96 10.42
N ARG A 178 -15.43 5.70 10.84
CA ARG A 178 -15.36 4.54 9.94
C ARG A 178 -16.66 4.27 9.20
N ALA A 179 -17.79 4.48 9.86
CA ALA A 179 -19.09 4.25 9.26
C ALA A 179 -19.31 5.20 8.06
N ARG A 180 -18.99 6.49 8.23
CA ARG A 180 -19.10 7.46 7.15
C ARG A 180 -18.10 7.19 6.03
N LEU A 181 -16.86 6.84 6.35
CA LEU A 181 -15.87 6.47 5.36
C LEU A 181 -16.32 5.26 4.53
N ALA A 182 -16.76 4.18 5.18
CA ALA A 182 -17.26 3.00 4.48
C ALA A 182 -18.49 3.31 3.61
N ALA A 183 -19.40 4.17 4.09
CA ALA A 183 -20.59 4.59 3.33
C ALA A 183 -20.24 5.41 2.08
N LEU A 184 -19.26 6.30 2.15
CA LEU A 184 -18.82 7.09 1.00
C LEU A 184 -18.03 6.24 0.00
N LEU A 185 -17.05 5.45 0.46
CA LEU A 185 -16.24 4.58 -0.39
C LEU A 185 -17.10 3.57 -1.16
N SER A 186 -18.12 2.99 -0.53
CA SER A 186 -19.06 2.07 -1.20
C SER A 186 -19.94 2.75 -2.26
N ARG A 187 -20.09 4.08 -2.19
CA ARG A 187 -20.82 4.89 -3.17
C ARG A 187 -19.93 5.45 -4.28
N GLY A 188 -18.69 4.97 -4.39
CA GLY A 188 -17.75 5.39 -5.44
C GLY A 188 -16.90 6.61 -5.09
N TRP A 189 -16.99 7.13 -3.86
CA TRP A 189 -16.08 8.18 -3.42
C TRP A 189 -14.68 7.61 -3.19
N SER A 190 -13.67 8.47 -3.29
CA SER A 190 -12.28 8.10 -3.02
C SER A 190 -11.61 9.17 -2.16
N ALA A 191 -10.77 8.76 -1.21
CA ALA A 191 -9.92 9.72 -0.53
C ALA A 191 -8.72 10.08 -1.41
N VAL A 192 -8.49 11.38 -1.61
CA VAL A 192 -7.49 11.92 -2.55
C VAL A 192 -6.40 12.74 -1.86
N GLY A 193 -6.51 12.90 -0.54
CA GLY A 193 -5.62 13.65 0.31
C GLY A 193 -6.04 13.50 1.77
N SER A 194 -5.19 13.99 2.65
CA SER A 194 -5.42 13.95 4.10
C SER A 194 -4.81 15.15 4.78
N GLU A 195 -5.35 15.50 5.94
CA GLU A 195 -4.79 16.48 6.86
C GLU A 195 -4.71 15.86 8.25
N THR A 196 -3.57 16.05 8.92
CA THR A 196 -3.36 15.60 10.30
C THR A 196 -3.16 16.81 11.19
N THR A 197 -4.17 17.10 12.02
CA THR A 197 -4.13 18.22 12.98
C THR A 197 -4.26 17.67 14.40
N ALA A 198 -3.32 18.01 15.27
CA ALA A 198 -3.31 17.58 16.68
C ALA A 198 -3.47 16.05 16.86
N GLY A 199 -2.87 15.25 15.97
CA GLY A 199 -2.94 13.79 16.00
C GLY A 199 -4.24 13.19 15.45
N VAL A 200 -5.14 14.02 14.93
CA VAL A 200 -6.37 13.56 14.25
C VAL A 200 -6.18 13.63 12.75
N THR A 201 -6.18 12.46 12.10
CA THR A 201 -6.16 12.34 10.64
C THR A 201 -7.58 12.50 10.08
N THR A 202 -7.74 13.38 9.10
CA THR A 202 -8.96 13.58 8.32
C THR A 202 -8.65 13.33 6.85
N LEU A 203 -9.61 12.74 6.13
CA LEU A 203 -9.47 12.37 4.73
C LEU A 203 -10.34 13.28 3.86
N ALA A 204 -9.78 13.79 2.77
CA ALA A 204 -10.50 14.52 1.73
C ALA A 204 -11.11 13.52 0.74
N LEU A 205 -12.44 13.34 0.77
CA LEU A 205 -13.15 12.46 -0.16
C LEU A 205 -13.75 13.24 -1.33
N CYS A 206 -13.52 12.76 -2.55
CA CYS A 206 -14.13 13.25 -3.78
C CYS A 206 -14.96 12.12 -4.45
N PRO A 207 -16.05 12.45 -5.15
CA PRO A 207 -16.73 11.49 -6.01
C PRO A 207 -15.84 11.17 -7.23
N VAL A 208 -15.81 9.91 -7.67
CA VAL A 208 -15.00 9.41 -8.79
C VAL A 208 -15.88 8.75 -9.84
#